data_AF-A0A937WL82-F1
#
_entry.id   AF-A0A937WL82-F1
#
_cell.length_a   1.000
_cell.length_b   1.000
_cell.length_c   1.000
_cell.angle_alpha   90.00
_cell.angle_beta   90.00
_cell.angle_gamma   90.00
#
_symmetry.space_group_name_H-M   'P 1'
#
loop_
_entity.id
_entity.type
_entity.pdbx_description
1 polymer ?
#
loop_
_entity_poly.entity_id
_entity_poly.type
_entity_poly.pdbx_seq_one_letter_code
_entity_poly.pdbx_strand_id
1 'polypeptide(L)'
;MTAFENLRKASEEIIAICEKEQHTKEDKDQLLNIHQQILTAIEDLVECEGCNRIVTQIATITLNGESAKLCKDCGIKSLETGKLVKKKTSQSRTQRSKKSQKKGHESSSDKPETPEKTGKIESSTLKTLAPEIEKPVPKTEKSVPEPPKENENLKPDLNELYGEVEAQTGIQKKDVKKIHKLIEEIAYPMDLENTIIFTVAELEKARMRIERPAAEKAVSMLFKR
;
A
#
# COMPACT_ATOMS: atom_id res chain seq x y z
N MET A 1 14.35 -23.43 0.28
CA MET A 1 14.44 -22.19 -0.51
C MET A 1 13.45 -21.19 0.03
N THR A 2 13.77 -19.90 0.04
CA THR A 2 12.81 -18.84 0.42
C THR A 2 11.88 -18.52 -0.75
N ALA A 3 10.71 -17.91 -0.50
CA ALA A 3 9.77 -17.60 -1.58
C ALA A 3 10.38 -16.66 -2.66
N PHE A 4 11.28 -15.75 -2.28
CA PHE A 4 12.01 -14.92 -3.25
C PHE A 4 12.99 -15.72 -4.12
N GLU A 5 13.64 -16.77 -3.60
CA GLU A 5 14.44 -17.69 -4.42
C GLU A 5 13.57 -18.44 -5.43
N ASN A 6 12.39 -18.91 -5.00
CA ASN A 6 11.44 -19.60 -5.87
C ASN A 6 10.94 -18.67 -7.00
N LEU A 7 10.57 -17.43 -6.66
CA LEU A 7 10.14 -16.42 -7.65
C LEU A 7 11.24 -16.08 -8.65
N ARG A 8 12.49 -15.94 -8.16
CA ARG A 8 13.65 -15.71 -9.03
C ARG A 8 13.86 -16.88 -10.00
N LYS A 9 13.91 -18.11 -9.49
CA LYS A 9 14.10 -19.33 -10.30
C LYS A 9 12.98 -19.48 -11.34
N ALA A 10 11.73 -19.22 -10.94
CA ALA A 10 10.59 -19.18 -11.86
C ALA A 10 10.74 -18.13 -12.97
N SER A 11 11.25 -16.93 -12.67
CA SER A 11 11.52 -15.91 -13.68
C SER A 11 12.64 -16.31 -14.65
N GLU A 12 13.71 -16.94 -14.15
CA GLU A 12 14.82 -17.46 -14.97
C GLU A 12 14.34 -18.60 -15.89
N GLU A 13 13.45 -19.49 -15.41
CA GLU A 13 12.84 -20.55 -16.22
C GLU A 13 11.87 -20.01 -17.29
N ILE A 14 11.09 -18.96 -17.00
CA ILE A 14 10.24 -18.31 -18.01
C ILE A 14 11.10 -17.72 -19.14
N ILE A 15 12.18 -17.01 -18.80
CA ILE A 15 13.10 -16.42 -19.80
C ILE A 15 13.66 -17.53 -20.71
N ALA A 16 14.17 -18.62 -20.12
CA ALA A 16 14.73 -19.75 -20.87
C ALA A 16 13.72 -20.48 -21.77
N ILE A 17 12.41 -20.39 -21.48
CA ILE A 17 11.36 -20.90 -22.39
C ILE A 17 11.06 -19.88 -23.49
N CYS A 18 10.95 -18.59 -23.16
CA CYS A 18 10.65 -17.51 -24.10
C CYS A 18 11.77 -17.20 -25.10
N GLU A 19 13.02 -17.59 -24.81
CA GLU A 19 14.16 -17.47 -25.74
C GLU A 19 14.18 -18.55 -26.85
N LYS A 20 13.27 -19.54 -26.81
CA LYS A 20 13.18 -20.59 -27.83
C LYS A 20 12.48 -20.09 -29.10
N GLU A 21 13.04 -20.38 -30.27
CA GLU A 21 12.44 -20.01 -31.57
C GLU A 21 11.06 -20.63 -31.80
N GLN A 22 10.76 -21.78 -31.20
CA GLN A 22 9.47 -22.46 -31.26
C GLN A 22 9.13 -23.07 -29.90
N HIS A 23 7.90 -22.84 -29.41
CA HIS A 23 7.42 -23.41 -28.16
C HIS A 23 6.64 -24.71 -28.42
N THR A 24 7.09 -25.82 -27.85
CA THR A 24 6.41 -27.12 -27.95
C THR A 24 5.15 -27.17 -27.08
N LYS A 25 4.50 -28.35 -26.98
CA LYS A 25 3.41 -28.56 -26.03
C LYS A 25 3.96 -28.60 -24.60
N GLU A 26 5.09 -29.28 -24.42
CA GLU A 26 5.80 -29.46 -23.16
C GLU A 26 6.23 -28.09 -22.58
N ASP A 27 6.67 -27.15 -23.42
CA ASP A 27 6.99 -25.78 -23.01
C ASP A 27 5.77 -25.04 -22.43
N LYS A 28 4.58 -25.25 -23.00
CA LYS A 28 3.33 -24.65 -22.51
C LYS A 28 2.89 -25.28 -21.19
N ASP A 29 3.03 -26.60 -21.06
CA ASP A 29 2.75 -27.33 -19.82
C ASP A 29 3.76 -26.93 -18.71
N GLN A 30 5.03 -26.66 -19.05
CA GLN A 30 6.03 -26.08 -18.15
C GLN A 30 5.66 -24.65 -17.70
N LEU A 31 5.26 -23.77 -18.62
CA LEU A 31 4.81 -22.41 -18.27
C LEU A 31 3.60 -22.41 -17.32
N LEU A 32 2.65 -23.36 -17.49
CA LEU A 32 1.53 -23.54 -16.56
C LEU A 32 1.98 -23.98 -15.17
N ASN A 33 2.98 -24.86 -15.08
CA ASN A 33 3.57 -25.28 -13.81
C ASN A 33 4.31 -24.10 -13.12
N ILE A 34 5.12 -23.36 -13.87
CA ILE A 34 5.84 -22.19 -13.34
C ILE A 34 4.85 -21.11 -12.86
N HIS A 35 3.75 -20.87 -13.59
CA HIS A 35 2.68 -19.98 -13.14
C HIS A 35 2.10 -20.42 -11.78
N GLN A 36 1.83 -21.71 -11.59
CA GLN A 36 1.35 -22.24 -10.31
C GLN A 36 2.39 -22.08 -9.18
N GLN A 37 3.68 -22.29 -9.47
CA GLN A 37 4.76 -22.07 -8.51
C GLN A 37 4.88 -20.60 -8.07
N ILE A 38 4.73 -19.66 -9.01
CA ILE A 38 4.71 -18.21 -8.72
C ILE A 38 3.53 -17.86 -7.81
N LEU A 39 2.33 -18.38 -8.08
CA LEU A 39 1.16 -18.13 -7.24
C LEU A 39 1.39 -18.61 -5.80
N THR A 40 1.85 -19.86 -5.62
CA THR A 40 2.14 -20.40 -4.29
C THR A 40 3.25 -19.62 -3.57
N ALA A 41 4.31 -19.20 -4.28
CA ALA A 41 5.36 -18.40 -3.68
C ALA A 41 4.89 -16.99 -3.25
N ILE A 42 3.87 -16.42 -3.90
CA ILE A 42 3.28 -15.13 -3.49
C ILE A 42 2.42 -15.30 -2.22
N GLU A 43 1.78 -16.45 -2.00
CA GLU A 43 0.96 -16.70 -0.81
C GLU A 43 1.78 -16.73 0.50
N ASP A 44 3.07 -17.09 0.43
CA ASP A 44 4.01 -17.08 1.56
C ASP A 44 4.55 -15.68 1.92
N LEU A 45 4.24 -14.65 1.12
CA LEU A 45 4.75 -13.29 1.31
C LEU A 45 3.83 -12.44 2.19
N VAL A 46 4.40 -11.78 3.20
CA VAL A 46 3.66 -11.00 4.21
C VAL A 46 4.22 -9.58 4.34
N GLU A 47 3.33 -8.60 4.49
CA GLU A 47 3.70 -7.18 4.68
C GLU A 47 4.11 -6.90 6.14
N CYS A 48 5.24 -6.20 6.33
CA CYS A 48 5.68 -5.73 7.63
C CYS A 48 4.97 -4.43 8.06
N GLU A 49 4.29 -4.42 9.21
CA GLU A 49 3.54 -3.26 9.75
C GLU A 49 4.39 -2.02 10.09
N GLY A 50 5.72 -2.17 10.18
CA GLY A 50 6.64 -1.08 10.51
C GLY A 50 7.27 -0.36 9.31
N CYS A 51 7.49 -1.08 8.20
CA CYS A 51 8.12 -0.50 7.00
C CYS A 51 7.38 -0.77 5.69
N ASN A 52 6.26 -1.47 5.73
CA ASN A 52 5.41 -1.86 4.59
C ASN A 52 6.14 -2.67 3.51
N ARG A 53 7.32 -3.22 3.83
CA ARG A 53 8.04 -4.12 2.94
C ARG A 53 7.46 -5.51 3.03
N ILE A 54 7.25 -6.11 1.86
CA ILE A 54 6.88 -7.51 1.70
C ILE A 54 8.11 -8.37 2.05
N VAL A 55 7.92 -9.35 2.93
CA VAL A 55 8.99 -10.24 3.42
C VAL A 55 8.47 -11.67 3.56
N THR A 56 9.39 -12.64 3.54
CA THR A 56 9.10 -14.07 3.75
C THR A 56 8.99 -14.48 5.21
N GLN A 57 9.45 -13.63 6.15
CA GLN A 57 9.47 -13.93 7.57
C GLN A 57 9.13 -12.69 8.40
N ILE A 58 8.18 -12.89 9.32
CA ILE A 58 7.69 -11.88 10.25
C ILE A 58 7.69 -12.47 11.66
N ALA A 59 8.19 -11.69 12.61
CA ALA A 59 7.99 -11.93 14.04
C ALA A 59 6.76 -11.12 14.51
N THR A 60 5.95 -11.72 15.37
CA THR A 60 4.96 -10.96 16.16
C THR A 60 5.64 -10.54 17.46
N ILE A 61 5.76 -9.24 17.70
CA ILE A 61 6.43 -8.67 18.87
C ILE A 61 5.42 -7.89 19.68
N THR A 62 5.42 -8.08 21.00
CA THR A 62 4.53 -7.38 21.94
C THR A 62 5.35 -6.49 22.88
N LEU A 63 5.04 -5.19 22.91
CA LEU A 63 5.65 -4.20 23.80
C LEU A 63 4.55 -3.32 24.40
N ASN A 64 4.60 -3.07 25.70
CA ASN A 64 3.64 -2.21 26.43
C ASN A 64 2.15 -2.58 26.22
N GLY A 65 1.85 -3.86 25.99
CA GLY A 65 0.49 -4.36 25.74
C GLY A 65 0.05 -4.28 24.27
N GLU A 66 0.80 -3.61 23.40
CA GLU A 66 0.56 -3.61 21.96
C GLU A 66 1.38 -4.71 21.27
N SER A 67 0.79 -5.41 20.30
CA SER A 67 1.50 -6.33 19.40
C SER A 67 1.62 -5.76 17.98
N ALA A 68 2.68 -6.13 17.26
CA ALA A 68 2.88 -5.82 15.84
C ALA A 68 3.57 -6.95 15.07
N LYS A 69 3.26 -7.06 13.77
CA LYS A 69 3.89 -7.97 12.80
C LYS A 69 5.04 -7.30 12.07
N LEU A 70 6.27 -7.60 12.49
CA LEU A 70 7.48 -6.92 12.03
C LEU A 70 8.47 -7.88 11.32
N CYS A 71 9.09 -7.40 10.24
CA CYS A 71 10.28 -8.03 9.68
C CYS A 71 11.46 -7.90 10.65
N LYS A 72 12.52 -8.70 10.44
CA LYS A 72 13.72 -8.75 11.28
C LYS A 72 14.24 -7.36 11.66
N ASP A 73 14.49 -6.48 10.69
CA ASP A 73 15.06 -5.15 10.92
C ASP A 73 14.14 -4.23 11.74
N CYS A 74 12.83 -4.28 11.49
CA CYS A 74 11.86 -3.46 12.22
C CYS A 74 11.63 -4.01 13.63
N GLY A 75 11.69 -5.33 13.79
CA GLY A 75 11.60 -5.99 15.09
C GLY A 75 12.76 -5.63 15.99
N ILE A 76 13.99 -5.76 15.51
CA ILE A 76 15.22 -5.36 16.23
C ILE A 76 15.12 -3.90 16.67
N LYS A 77 14.84 -2.97 15.75
CA LYS A 77 14.71 -1.54 16.07
C LYS A 77 13.60 -1.24 17.09
N SER A 78 12.50 -1.99 17.07
CA SER A 78 11.41 -1.80 18.03
C SER A 78 11.78 -2.30 19.43
N LEU A 79 12.55 -3.39 19.51
CA LEU A 79 13.09 -3.90 20.78
C LEU A 79 14.16 -2.94 21.35
N GLU A 80 15.07 -2.43 20.52
CA GLU A 80 16.11 -1.46 20.89
C GLU A 80 15.51 -0.14 21.40
N THR A 81 14.44 0.36 20.77
CA THR A 81 13.79 1.63 21.13
C THR A 81 12.66 1.50 22.15
N GLY A 82 12.29 0.27 22.53
CA GLY A 82 11.16 -0.02 23.42
C GLY A 82 9.79 0.43 22.89
N LYS A 83 9.67 0.67 21.57
CA LYS A 83 8.49 1.28 20.93
C LYS A 83 8.16 0.58 19.61
N LEU A 84 6.89 0.23 19.42
CA LEU A 84 6.39 -0.27 18.14
C LEU A 84 6.02 0.90 17.24
N VAL A 85 6.78 1.10 16.15
CA VAL A 85 6.39 2.04 15.10
C VAL A 85 5.55 1.30 14.09
N LYS A 86 4.21 1.36 14.24
CA LYS A 86 3.27 0.91 13.21
C LYS A 86 3.05 2.05 12.22
N LYS A 87 3.45 1.89 10.96
CA LYS A 87 3.00 2.82 9.91
C LYS A 87 1.52 2.55 9.65
N LYS A 88 0.69 3.61 9.68
CA LYS A 88 -0.72 3.49 9.31
C LYS A 88 -0.81 3.19 7.81
N THR A 89 -0.93 1.93 7.45
CA THR A 89 -1.35 1.52 6.12
C THR A 89 -2.77 2.01 5.88
N SER A 90 -2.95 2.88 4.89
CA SER A 90 -4.28 3.14 4.33
C SER A 90 -4.82 1.82 3.80
N GLN A 91 -5.89 1.30 4.41
CA GLN A 91 -6.47 0.02 4.04
C GLN A 91 -7.05 0.08 2.62
N SER A 92 -6.23 -0.22 1.61
CA SER A 92 -6.73 -0.55 0.27
C SER A 92 -7.45 -1.89 0.35
N ARG A 93 -8.77 -1.80 0.58
CA ARG A 93 -9.65 -2.91 0.88
C ARG A 93 -10.00 -3.67 -0.41
N THR A 94 -9.03 -4.39 -0.97
CA THR A 94 -9.23 -5.30 -2.11
C THR A 94 -9.95 -6.58 -1.66
N GLN A 95 -11.15 -6.43 -1.09
CA GLN A 95 -12.03 -7.55 -0.78
C GLN A 95 -12.55 -8.14 -2.10
N ARG A 96 -11.82 -9.14 -2.61
CA ARG A 96 -12.23 -9.99 -3.74
C ARG A 96 -13.58 -10.62 -3.39
N SER A 97 -14.65 -10.05 -3.96
CA SER A 97 -16.04 -10.41 -3.64
C SER A 97 -16.32 -11.86 -4.03
N LYS A 98 -16.36 -12.76 -3.03
CA LYS A 98 -16.84 -14.14 -3.23
C LYS A 98 -18.32 -14.09 -3.61
N LYS A 99 -18.60 -14.39 -4.89
CA LYS A 99 -19.95 -14.47 -5.44
C LYS A 99 -20.62 -15.77 -4.97
N SER A 100 -21.11 -15.79 -3.73
CA SER A 100 -21.91 -16.91 -3.22
C SER A 100 -23.21 -17.01 -4.01
N GLN A 101 -23.38 -18.11 -4.75
CA GLN A 101 -24.64 -18.44 -5.42
C GLN A 101 -25.71 -18.79 -4.38
N LYS A 102 -26.95 -18.37 -4.63
CA LYS A 102 -28.07 -18.49 -3.69
C LYS A 102 -29.19 -19.34 -4.29
N LYS A 103 -29.35 -20.56 -3.78
CA LYS A 103 -30.50 -21.50 -3.83
C LYS A 103 -30.33 -22.41 -2.60
N GLY A 104 -31.35 -22.83 -1.83
CA GLY A 104 -32.80 -22.64 -1.84
C GLY A 104 -33.46 -23.79 -1.04
N HIS A 105 -34.61 -23.56 -0.38
CA HIS A 105 -35.27 -24.41 0.65
C HIS A 105 -34.53 -24.43 2.02
N GLU A 106 -35.18 -24.10 3.17
CA GLU A 106 -36.25 -24.81 3.92
C GLU A 106 -35.77 -26.18 4.46
N SER A 107 -35.91 -26.56 5.74
CA SER A 107 -36.50 -25.92 6.96
C SER A 107 -35.55 -26.13 8.17
N SER A 108 -35.87 -26.08 9.48
CA SER A 108 -37.10 -25.93 10.28
C SER A 108 -36.79 -25.41 11.71
N SER A 109 -37.80 -25.39 12.60
CA SER A 109 -37.79 -25.12 14.05
C SER A 109 -36.68 -25.81 14.88
N ASP A 110 -36.11 -25.10 15.87
CA ASP A 110 -36.55 -25.24 17.28
C ASP A 110 -35.92 -24.19 18.23
N LYS A 111 -36.60 -23.96 19.37
CA LYS A 111 -36.25 -23.10 20.51
C LYS A 111 -36.27 -24.03 21.75
N PRO A 112 -35.34 -24.02 22.75
CA PRO A 112 -35.04 -22.87 23.64
C PRO A 112 -33.59 -22.92 24.25
N GLU A 113 -33.15 -22.27 25.35
CA GLU A 113 -33.56 -21.08 26.15
C GLU A 113 -32.30 -20.51 26.88
N THR A 114 -32.45 -19.40 27.61
CA THR A 114 -31.46 -18.86 28.59
C THR A 114 -31.39 -19.67 29.90
N PRO A 115 -30.27 -19.57 30.67
CA PRO A 115 -30.42 -18.87 31.96
C PRO A 115 -29.24 -17.99 32.41
N GLU A 116 -29.55 -17.04 33.28
CA GLU A 116 -28.58 -16.25 34.06
C GLU A 116 -27.94 -17.07 35.21
N LYS A 117 -26.72 -16.70 35.64
CA LYS A 117 -26.48 -16.44 37.08
C LYS A 117 -25.18 -15.68 37.40
N THR A 118 -25.38 -14.47 37.91
CA THR A 118 -24.83 -13.87 39.14
C THR A 118 -23.55 -14.45 39.76
N GLY A 119 -22.55 -13.59 39.96
CA GLY A 119 -21.38 -13.84 40.81
C GLY A 119 -20.74 -12.54 41.33
N LYS A 120 -21.33 -11.92 42.36
CA LYS A 120 -20.67 -10.85 43.13
C LYS A 120 -19.57 -11.45 44.01
N ILE A 121 -18.37 -10.87 44.01
CA ILE A 121 -17.53 -10.77 45.22
C ILE A 121 -16.91 -9.36 45.26
N GLU A 122 -17.29 -8.60 46.29
CA GLU A 122 -16.60 -7.37 46.72
C GLU A 122 -15.33 -7.80 47.47
N SER A 123 -14.16 -7.20 47.25
CA SER A 123 -13.63 -6.04 47.99
C SER A 123 -12.12 -6.01 47.70
N SER A 124 -11.41 -4.87 47.69
CA SER A 124 -11.23 -4.01 48.86
C SER A 124 -10.54 -2.70 48.47
N THR A 125 -11.00 -1.60 49.09
CA THR A 125 -10.45 -0.25 48.91
C THR A 125 -9.33 0.01 49.92
N LEU A 126 -8.17 0.53 49.50
CA LEU A 126 -7.23 1.18 50.43
C LEU A 126 -6.47 2.37 49.80
N LYS A 127 -6.93 3.56 50.20
CA LYS A 127 -6.15 4.79 50.49
C LYS A 127 -5.18 5.35 49.43
N THR A 128 -5.68 6.38 48.77
CA THR A 128 -5.07 7.72 48.70
C THR A 128 -3.95 7.99 49.71
N LEU A 129 -2.81 8.50 49.20
CA LEU A 129 -1.94 9.46 49.88
C LEU A 129 -1.11 10.20 48.81
N ALA A 130 -1.46 11.46 48.54
CA ALA A 130 -0.49 12.46 48.06
C ALA A 130 0.27 12.98 49.30
N PRO A 131 1.53 13.43 49.17
CA PRO A 131 1.82 14.78 48.66
C PRO A 131 3.02 14.74 47.66
N GLU A 132 3.71 15.81 47.24
CA GLU A 132 3.71 17.22 47.66
C GLU A 132 4.10 18.14 46.48
N ILE A 133 3.90 19.45 46.64
CA ILE A 133 4.12 20.46 45.59
C ILE A 133 5.39 21.25 45.91
N GLU A 134 6.36 21.24 45.00
CA GLU A 134 7.40 22.27 44.96
C GLU A 134 7.35 23.07 43.64
N LYS A 135 7.47 24.40 43.76
CA LYS A 135 7.53 25.37 42.65
C LYS A 135 9.00 25.56 42.25
N PRO A 136 9.27 26.10 41.04
CA PRO A 136 9.38 27.57 40.98
C PRO A 136 8.74 28.23 39.73
N VAL A 137 8.56 29.54 39.85
CA VAL A 137 8.07 30.51 38.85
C VAL A 137 9.25 31.48 38.62
N PRO A 138 9.65 31.88 37.39
CA PRO A 138 8.95 32.99 36.74
C PRO A 138 8.85 32.99 35.20
N LYS A 139 7.95 33.85 34.72
CA LYS A 139 7.85 34.29 33.33
C LYS A 139 9.03 35.21 32.98
N THR A 140 9.51 35.16 31.74
CA THR A 140 10.09 36.35 31.09
C THR A 140 9.82 36.29 29.60
N GLU A 141 9.11 37.28 29.07
CA GLU A 141 8.98 37.49 27.62
C GLU A 141 10.33 37.90 27.04
N LYS A 142 10.70 37.33 25.88
CA LYS A 142 11.60 37.99 24.94
C LYS A 142 11.20 37.67 23.51
N SER A 143 11.02 38.75 22.75
CA SER A 143 10.57 38.81 21.38
C SER A 143 11.64 38.36 20.36
N VAL A 144 11.21 37.65 19.31
CA VAL A 144 11.56 37.87 17.87
C VAL A 144 13.06 37.75 17.51
N PRO A 145 13.47 36.90 16.54
CA PRO A 145 12.89 36.94 15.19
C PRO A 145 12.45 35.61 14.56
N GLU A 146 11.52 35.74 13.62
CA GLU A 146 11.20 34.72 12.63
C GLU A 146 12.45 34.40 11.78
N PRO A 147 12.73 33.13 11.45
CA PRO A 147 13.66 32.81 10.37
C PRO A 147 13.09 33.33 9.03
N PRO A 148 13.94 33.81 8.10
CA PRO A 148 13.49 34.44 6.87
C PRO A 148 12.70 33.46 5.99
N LYS A 149 11.70 34.01 5.29
CA LYS A 149 10.92 33.29 4.27
C LYS A 149 11.82 32.93 3.08
N GLU A 150 12.47 31.77 3.13
CA GLU A 150 13.16 31.21 1.98
C GLU A 150 12.14 30.73 0.94
N ASN A 151 11.99 31.54 -0.12
CA ASN A 151 11.40 31.23 -1.42
C ASN A 151 10.34 30.12 -1.45
N GLU A 152 9.07 30.52 -1.46
CA GLU A 152 8.01 29.75 -2.13
C GLU A 152 8.35 29.66 -3.63
N ASN A 153 9.20 28.70 -3.98
CA ASN A 153 9.55 28.40 -5.35
C ASN A 153 8.27 27.93 -6.06
N LEU A 154 7.84 28.67 -7.08
CA LEU A 154 6.50 28.57 -7.66
C LEU A 154 6.15 27.12 -7.99
N LYS A 155 5.21 26.54 -7.25
CA LYS A 155 4.40 25.46 -7.81
C LYS A 155 3.75 26.03 -9.06
N PRO A 156 3.95 25.45 -10.26
CA PRO A 156 3.21 25.89 -11.43
C PRO A 156 1.72 25.75 -11.10
N ASP A 157 0.89 26.72 -11.46
CA ASP A 157 -0.55 26.50 -11.36
C ASP A 157 -0.87 25.27 -12.22
N LEU A 158 -1.41 24.22 -11.61
CA LEU A 158 -1.75 23.01 -12.35
C LEU A 158 -2.72 23.35 -13.49
N ASN A 159 -3.53 24.40 -13.38
CA ASN A 159 -4.39 24.85 -14.47
C ASN A 159 -3.62 25.50 -15.64
N GLU A 160 -2.45 26.11 -15.41
CA GLU A 160 -1.56 26.55 -16.49
C GLU A 160 -0.90 25.34 -17.15
N LEU A 161 -0.33 24.42 -16.36
CA LEU A 161 0.28 23.17 -16.86
C LEU A 161 -0.70 22.35 -17.70
N TYR A 162 -1.94 22.17 -17.23
CA TYR A 162 -2.97 21.46 -17.99
C TYR A 162 -3.38 22.21 -19.27
N GLY A 163 -3.28 23.55 -19.30
CA GLY A 163 -3.50 24.35 -20.50
C GLY A 163 -2.35 24.25 -21.50
N GLU A 164 -1.11 24.17 -21.01
CA GLU A 164 0.07 23.94 -21.85
C GLU A 164 0.03 22.56 -22.50
N VAL A 165 -0.29 21.50 -21.73
CA VAL A 165 -0.47 20.15 -22.27
C VAL A 165 -1.62 20.11 -23.30
N GLU A 166 -2.75 20.76 -23.03
CA GLU A 166 -3.88 20.89 -23.97
C GLU A 166 -3.45 21.57 -25.29
N ALA A 167 -2.72 22.69 -25.21
CA ALA A 167 -2.19 23.38 -26.39
C ALA A 167 -1.14 22.55 -27.16
N GLN A 168 -0.34 21.74 -26.48
CA GLN A 168 0.74 20.95 -27.07
C GLN A 168 0.33 19.56 -27.59
N THR A 169 -0.83 19.04 -27.19
CA THR A 169 -1.27 17.67 -27.49
C THR A 169 -2.69 17.58 -28.07
N GLY A 170 -3.48 18.65 -28.00
CA GLY A 170 -4.90 18.65 -28.39
C GLY A 170 -5.83 17.90 -27.42
N ILE A 171 -5.30 17.34 -26.32
CA ILE A 171 -6.07 16.62 -25.32
C ILE A 171 -6.82 17.63 -24.45
N GLN A 172 -8.14 17.47 -24.32
CA GLN A 172 -8.97 18.37 -23.50
C GLN A 172 -8.48 18.41 -22.05
N LYS A 173 -8.51 19.59 -21.42
CA LYS A 173 -8.09 19.82 -20.02
C LYS A 173 -8.68 18.85 -19.00
N LYS A 174 -9.91 18.37 -19.26
CA LYS A 174 -10.62 17.37 -18.43
C LYS A 174 -9.95 16.00 -18.46
N ASP A 175 -9.37 15.63 -19.60
CA ASP A 175 -8.71 14.35 -19.82
C ASP A 175 -7.23 14.42 -19.42
N VAL A 176 -6.56 15.56 -19.63
CA VAL A 176 -5.23 15.82 -19.03
C VAL A 176 -5.27 15.65 -17.50
N LYS A 177 -6.32 16.14 -16.83
CA LYS A 177 -6.54 15.93 -15.38
C LYS A 177 -6.67 14.45 -14.99
N LYS A 178 -7.23 13.60 -15.85
CA LYS A 178 -7.32 12.14 -15.61
C LYS A 178 -5.97 11.48 -15.80
N ILE A 179 -5.23 11.85 -16.85
CA ILE A 179 -3.87 11.36 -17.12
C ILE A 179 -2.96 11.69 -15.92
N HIS A 180 -3.00 12.94 -15.43
CA HIS A 180 -2.20 13.33 -14.26
C HIS A 180 -2.57 12.52 -13.01
N LYS A 181 -3.86 12.31 -12.74
CA LYS A 181 -4.32 11.47 -11.62
C LYS A 181 -3.89 10.00 -11.76
N LEU A 182 -3.86 9.45 -12.98
CA LEU A 182 -3.34 8.11 -13.24
C LEU A 182 -1.84 8.03 -12.91
N ILE A 183 -1.06 9.06 -13.25
CA ILE A 183 0.36 9.15 -12.90
C ILE A 183 0.56 9.27 -11.37
N GLU A 184 -0.23 10.10 -10.68
CA GLU A 184 -0.20 10.23 -9.22
C GLU A 184 -0.56 8.92 -8.46
N GLU A 185 -1.33 8.02 -9.09
CA GLU A 185 -1.71 6.72 -8.53
C GLU A 185 -0.64 5.62 -8.72
N ILE A 186 0.40 5.86 -9.51
CA ILE A 186 1.51 4.91 -9.73
C ILE A 186 2.40 4.85 -8.49
N ALA A 187 2.69 3.62 -8.04
CA ALA A 187 3.62 3.40 -6.93
C ALA A 187 5.07 3.74 -7.33
N TYR A 188 5.70 4.65 -6.59
CA TYR A 188 7.09 5.04 -6.80
C TYR A 188 8.08 4.00 -6.21
N PRO A 189 9.22 3.69 -6.87
CA PRO A 189 9.70 4.25 -8.13
C PRO A 189 9.20 3.47 -9.36
N MET A 190 8.64 4.21 -10.32
CA MET A 190 8.46 3.77 -11.70
C MET A 190 9.18 4.78 -12.60
N ASP A 191 9.80 4.33 -13.70
CA ASP A 191 10.45 5.21 -14.68
C ASP A 191 9.44 5.80 -15.68
N LEU A 192 9.91 6.72 -16.53
CA LEU A 192 9.06 7.40 -17.52
C LEU A 192 8.48 6.41 -18.56
N GLU A 193 9.24 5.43 -19.00
CA GLU A 193 8.84 4.51 -20.07
C GLU A 193 7.76 3.54 -19.59
N ASN A 194 7.95 2.93 -18.42
CA ASN A 194 6.93 2.12 -17.77
C ASN A 194 5.70 2.95 -17.37
N THR A 195 5.88 4.21 -16.95
CA THR A 195 4.75 5.12 -16.66
C THR A 195 3.95 5.45 -17.92
N ILE A 196 4.62 5.65 -19.06
CA ILE A 196 3.96 5.81 -20.37
C ILE A 196 3.17 4.54 -20.73
N ILE A 197 3.80 3.37 -20.68
CA ILE A 197 3.18 2.09 -21.03
C ILE A 197 1.93 1.83 -20.16
N PHE A 198 2.06 2.00 -18.84
CA PHE A 198 0.95 1.85 -17.90
C PHE A 198 -0.19 2.83 -18.19
N THR A 199 0.14 4.11 -18.37
CA THR A 199 -0.88 5.15 -18.58
C THR A 199 -1.62 4.96 -19.90
N VAL A 200 -0.93 4.60 -20.98
CA VAL A 200 -1.56 4.28 -22.27
C VAL A 200 -2.50 3.06 -22.13
N ALA A 201 -2.06 2.00 -21.46
CA ALA A 201 -2.89 0.81 -21.24
C ALA A 201 -4.16 1.11 -20.41
N GLU A 202 -4.07 1.94 -19.38
CA GLU A 202 -5.25 2.36 -18.59
C GLU A 202 -6.18 3.31 -19.39
N LEU A 203 -5.65 4.16 -20.27
CA LEU A 203 -6.47 4.99 -21.18
C LEU A 203 -7.24 4.14 -22.20
N GLU A 204 -6.60 3.13 -22.79
CA GLU A 204 -7.23 2.16 -23.70
C GLU A 204 -8.34 1.36 -23.00
N LYS A 205 -8.05 0.86 -21.78
CA LYS A 205 -9.00 0.17 -20.91
C LYS A 205 -10.17 1.06 -20.48
N ALA A 206 -9.94 2.35 -20.26
CA ALA A 206 -10.97 3.37 -20.04
C ALA A 206 -11.71 3.80 -21.33
N ARG A 207 -11.33 3.26 -22.50
CA ARG A 207 -11.87 3.59 -23.84
C ARG A 207 -11.80 5.09 -24.17
N MET A 208 -10.77 5.77 -23.68
CA MET A 208 -10.57 7.19 -23.97
C MET A 208 -10.05 7.36 -25.40
N ARG A 209 -10.67 8.29 -26.16
CA ARG A 209 -10.32 8.57 -27.56
C ARG A 209 -9.13 9.53 -27.62
N ILE A 210 -7.98 9.08 -27.13
CA ILE A 210 -6.71 9.81 -27.17
C ILE A 210 -5.76 9.03 -28.06
N GLU A 211 -5.13 9.71 -29.02
CA GLU A 211 -4.11 9.09 -29.85
C GLU A 211 -2.85 8.82 -29.03
N ARG A 212 -2.25 7.64 -29.23
CA ARG A 212 -1.08 7.20 -28.47
C ARG A 212 0.08 8.23 -28.46
N PRO A 213 0.49 8.86 -29.59
CA PRO A 213 1.54 9.89 -29.56
C PRO A 213 1.19 11.12 -28.71
N ALA A 214 -0.09 11.50 -28.66
CA ALA A 214 -0.55 12.61 -27.82
C ALA A 214 -0.51 12.22 -26.33
N ALA A 215 -0.89 10.98 -25.98
CA ALA A 215 -0.79 10.45 -24.62
C ALA A 215 0.67 10.36 -24.15
N GLU A 216 1.57 9.80 -24.97
CA GLU A 216 3.01 9.69 -24.67
C GLU A 216 3.64 11.07 -24.40
N LYS A 217 3.30 12.07 -25.21
CA LYS A 217 3.74 13.46 -25.02
C LYS A 217 3.15 14.09 -23.76
N ALA A 218 1.86 13.89 -23.48
CA ALA A 218 1.21 14.40 -22.27
C ALA A 218 1.83 13.81 -20.99
N VAL A 219 2.03 12.50 -20.93
CA VAL A 219 2.70 11.83 -19.81
C VAL A 219 4.13 12.38 -19.64
N SER A 220 4.88 12.55 -20.73
CA SER A 220 6.24 13.11 -20.69
C SER A 220 6.33 14.55 -20.18
N MET A 221 5.25 15.34 -20.30
CA MET A 221 5.15 16.69 -19.74
C MET A 221 4.75 16.67 -18.26
N LEU A 222 3.83 15.76 -17.88
CA LEU A 222 3.30 15.64 -16.52
C LEU A 222 4.27 14.93 -15.55
N PHE A 223 5.07 13.98 -16.03
CA PHE A 223 5.98 13.16 -15.22
C PHE A 223 7.27 13.88 -14.75
N LYS A 224 7.55 15.09 -15.26
CA LYS A 224 8.82 15.81 -15.02
C LYS A 224 8.81 16.73 -13.78
N ARG A 225 7.80 16.67 -12.91
CA ARG A 225 7.66 17.52 -11.72
C ARG A 225 7.04 16.77 -10.54
#